data_AF-A0A2E7W1P4-F1
#
_entry.id   AF-A0A2E7W1P4-F1
#
_cell.length_a   1.000
_cell.length_b   1.000
_cell.length_c   1.000
_cell.angle_alpha   90.00
_cell.angle_beta   90.00
_cell.angle_gamma   90.00
#
_symmetry.space_group_name_H-M   'P 1'
#
loop_
_entity.id
_entity.type
_entity.pdbx_description
1 polymer ?
#
loop_
_entity_poly.entity_id
_entity_poly.type
_entity_poly.pdbx_seq_one_letter_code
_entity_poly.pdbx_strand_id
1 'polypeptide(L)'
;MTMNAFQKKFQKLLTEAPGDPELPDPVSDEEDAEAFEGSLDQGTSPDDFDDVPENPINDLKKQQYGQTMDTLQGWIGDVEGWIEQLNGLDEGSMNHILNKADCDSVMADIRRSESKKISRLAQDLSGLGESLKQYLLQAQQKKDSNETI
;
A
#
# COMPACT_ATOMS: atom_id res chain seq x y z
N MET A 1 7.75 9.43 -57.28
CA MET A 1 8.21 9.54 -55.88
C MET A 1 7.91 8.23 -55.18
N THR A 2 8.93 7.47 -54.83
CA THR A 2 8.82 6.20 -54.11
C THR A 2 8.58 6.48 -52.63
N MET A 3 7.50 5.95 -52.06
CA MET A 3 7.21 6.07 -50.63
C MET A 3 8.29 5.40 -49.78
N ASN A 4 8.74 6.10 -48.73
CA ASN A 4 9.76 5.64 -47.80
C ASN A 4 9.25 4.43 -46.99
N ALA A 5 10.15 3.57 -46.51
CA ALA A 5 9.80 2.29 -45.87
C ALA A 5 8.85 2.48 -44.67
N PHE A 6 9.05 3.56 -43.92
CA PHE A 6 8.21 3.92 -42.78
C PHE A 6 6.78 4.30 -43.19
N GLN A 7 6.66 5.05 -44.28
CA GLN A 7 5.38 5.52 -44.80
C GLN A 7 4.54 4.35 -45.34
N LYS A 8 5.19 3.33 -45.93
CA LYS A 8 4.53 2.07 -46.31
C LYS A 8 4.05 1.26 -45.10
N LYS A 9 4.86 1.15 -44.04
CA LYS A 9 4.48 0.44 -42.81
C LYS A 9 3.31 1.12 -42.10
N PHE A 10 3.38 2.44 -41.96
CA PHE A 10 2.32 3.25 -41.36
C PHE A 10 1.01 3.19 -42.16
N GLN A 11 1.11 3.23 -43.49
CA GLN A 11 -0.06 3.11 -44.35
C GLN A 11 -0.67 1.71 -44.30
N LYS A 12 0.15 0.65 -44.18
CA LYS A 12 -0.34 -0.71 -43.95
C LYS A 12 -1.15 -0.79 -42.65
N LEU A 13 -0.64 -0.20 -41.57
CA LEU A 13 -1.29 -0.16 -40.25
C LEU A 13 -2.64 0.58 -40.26
N LEU A 14 -2.79 1.60 -41.11
CA LEU A 14 -4.03 2.38 -41.23
C LEU A 14 -5.08 1.73 -42.15
N THR A 15 -4.68 0.80 -43.03
CA THR A 15 -5.59 0.23 -44.04
C THR A 15 -6.22 -1.10 -43.59
N GLU A 16 -5.64 -1.77 -42.59
CA GLU A 16 -6.26 -2.92 -41.93
C GLU A 16 -7.28 -2.44 -40.88
N ALA A 17 -8.57 -2.59 -41.19
CA ALA A 17 -9.70 -2.34 -40.27
C ALA A 17 -9.79 -3.45 -39.20
N PRO A 18 -10.47 -3.21 -38.05
CA PRO A 18 -10.16 -3.81 -36.75
C PRO A 18 -10.67 -5.25 -36.65
N GLY A 19 -9.87 -6.20 -37.10
CA GLY A 19 -9.81 -7.51 -36.50
C GLY A 19 -8.70 -7.46 -35.47
N ASP A 20 -9.06 -7.71 -34.22
CA ASP A 20 -8.18 -7.90 -33.05
C ASP A 20 -6.69 -7.71 -33.34
N PRO A 21 -6.07 -6.56 -32.99
CA PRO A 21 -4.63 -6.47 -33.11
C PRO A 21 -4.08 -7.56 -32.20
N GLU A 22 -3.59 -8.66 -32.79
CA GLU A 22 -2.54 -9.45 -32.17
C GLU A 22 -1.47 -8.41 -31.83
N LEU A 23 -1.50 -7.95 -30.58
CA LEU A 23 -0.43 -7.19 -30.01
C LEU A 23 0.81 -8.02 -30.33
N PRO A 24 1.85 -7.43 -30.95
CA PRO A 24 3.09 -8.17 -31.15
C PRO A 24 3.44 -8.81 -29.80
N ASP A 25 3.77 -10.11 -29.83
CA ASP A 25 4.13 -10.84 -28.63
C ASP A 25 5.10 -9.98 -27.81
N PRO A 26 4.94 -9.92 -26.47
CA PRO A 26 5.88 -9.18 -25.65
C PRO A 26 7.28 -9.69 -26.00
N VAL A 27 8.12 -8.78 -26.49
CA VAL A 27 9.54 -9.05 -26.72
C VAL A 27 10.09 -9.65 -25.45
N SER A 28 10.78 -10.77 -25.58
CA SER A 28 11.40 -11.42 -24.44
C SER A 28 12.48 -10.51 -23.85
N ASP A 29 12.73 -10.62 -22.55
CA ASP A 29 13.80 -9.85 -21.87
C ASP A 29 15.16 -10.06 -22.55
N GLU A 30 15.35 -11.22 -23.19
CA GLU A 30 16.53 -11.60 -23.95
C GLU A 30 16.66 -10.81 -25.27
N GLU A 31 15.56 -10.65 -26.02
CA GLU A 31 15.53 -9.87 -27.27
C GLU A 31 15.68 -8.36 -27.01
N ASP A 32 15.12 -7.86 -25.91
CA ASP A 32 15.28 -6.46 -25.51
C ASP A 32 16.72 -6.16 -25.05
N ALA A 33 17.37 -7.08 -24.34
CA ALA A 33 18.77 -6.95 -23.96
C ALA A 33 19.70 -6.92 -25.18
N GLU A 34 19.47 -7.79 -26.16
CA GLU A 34 20.24 -7.81 -27.41
C GLU A 34 20.03 -6.54 -28.24
N ALA A 35 18.79 -6.04 -28.31
CA ALA A 35 18.48 -4.79 -29.00
C ALA A 35 19.11 -3.57 -28.32
N PHE A 36 19.16 -3.57 -26.99
CA PHE A 36 19.82 -2.53 -26.20
C PHE A 36 21.33 -2.52 -26.42
N GLU A 37 21.98 -3.68 -26.33
CA GLU A 37 23.42 -3.83 -26.57
C GLU A 37 23.81 -3.37 -27.98
N GLY A 38 22.99 -3.71 -28.99
CA GLY A 38 23.19 -3.28 -30.38
C GLY A 38 23.01 -1.77 -30.62
N SER A 39 22.44 -1.03 -29.66
CA SER A 39 22.25 0.43 -29.73
C SER A 39 23.38 1.23 -29.06
N LEU A 40 24.29 0.56 -28.34
CA LEU A 40 25.40 1.19 -27.64
C LEU A 40 26.55 1.59 -28.58
N ASP A 41 27.24 2.67 -28.25
CA ASP A 41 28.47 3.06 -28.96
C ASP A 41 29.57 2.01 -28.74
N GLN A 42 30.35 1.76 -29.79
CA GLN A 42 31.37 0.72 -29.80
C GLN A 42 32.40 0.92 -28.67
N GLY A 43 32.42 -0.02 -27.71
CA GLY A 43 33.27 0.04 -26.51
C GLY A 43 32.56 0.44 -25.22
N THR A 44 31.23 0.59 -25.25
CA THR A 44 30.39 0.79 -24.04
C THR A 44 29.73 -0.53 -23.68
N SER A 45 29.93 -1.02 -22.45
CA SER A 45 29.22 -2.21 -21.94
C SER A 45 27.84 -1.79 -21.42
N PRO A 46 26.79 -2.62 -21.56
CA PRO A 46 25.53 -2.40 -20.85
C PRO A 46 25.71 -2.24 -19.33
N ASP A 47 26.65 -3.00 -18.75
CA ASP A 47 26.98 -2.95 -17.30
C ASP A 47 27.56 -1.59 -16.86
N ASP A 48 28.08 -0.77 -17.79
CA ASP A 48 28.59 0.57 -17.48
C ASP A 48 27.46 1.54 -17.07
N PHE A 49 26.20 1.16 -17.29
CA PHE A 49 25.01 1.91 -16.90
C PHE A 49 24.30 1.34 -15.67
N ASP A 50 24.77 0.24 -15.08
CA ASP A 50 24.18 -0.31 -13.84
C ASP A 50 24.60 0.46 -12.59
N ASP A 51 25.71 1.18 -12.65
CA ASP A 51 26.29 1.91 -11.51
C ASP A 51 25.80 3.38 -11.46
N VAL A 52 24.50 3.59 -11.70
CA VAL A 52 23.89 4.92 -11.51
C VAL A 52 23.79 5.20 -10.02
N PRO A 53 24.38 6.31 -9.51
CA PRO A 53 24.27 6.65 -8.10
C PRO A 53 22.81 6.74 -7.67
N GLU A 54 22.43 6.03 -6.60
CA GLU A 54 21.08 6.11 -6.04
C GLU A 54 20.72 7.59 -5.80
N ASN A 55 19.58 8.01 -6.36
CA ASN A 55 19.14 9.39 -6.24
C ASN A 55 18.82 9.66 -4.74
N PRO A 56 19.47 10.63 -4.08
CA PRO A 56 19.26 10.91 -2.65
C PRO A 56 17.80 11.28 -2.32
N ILE A 57 17.02 11.70 -3.32
CA ILE A 57 15.56 11.91 -3.19
C ILE A 57 14.83 10.58 -2.91
N ASN A 58 15.28 9.47 -3.50
CA ASN A 58 14.65 8.16 -3.34
C ASN A 58 14.91 7.61 -1.94
N ASP A 59 16.11 7.80 -1.39
CA ASP A 59 16.42 7.40 0.00
C ASP A 59 15.58 8.16 1.02
N LEU A 60 15.43 9.47 0.82
CA LEU A 60 14.57 10.29 1.67
C LEU A 60 13.11 9.81 1.61
N LYS A 61 12.60 9.47 0.41
CA LYS A 61 11.26 8.92 0.24
C LYS A 61 11.09 7.56 0.93
N LYS A 62 12.07 6.65 0.80
CA LYS A 62 12.09 5.36 1.50
C LYS A 62 12.04 5.55 3.02
N GLN A 63 12.83 6.48 3.55
CA GLN A 63 12.85 6.80 4.98
C GLN A 63 11.52 7.38 5.47
N GLN A 64 10.96 8.36 4.75
CA GLN A 64 9.66 8.97 5.09
C GLN A 64 8.52 7.96 5.04
N TYR A 65 8.55 7.06 4.06
CA TYR A 65 7.59 5.97 3.97
C TYR A 65 7.68 5.05 5.19
N GLY A 66 8.88 4.62 5.59
CA GLY A 66 9.09 3.80 6.79
C GLY A 66 8.54 4.46 8.05
N GLN A 67 8.87 5.73 8.29
CA GLN A 67 8.36 6.47 9.45
C GLN A 67 6.82 6.58 9.46
N THR A 68 6.22 6.74 8.28
CA THR A 68 4.76 6.79 8.14
C THR A 68 4.13 5.44 8.49
N MET A 69 4.72 4.33 8.04
CA MET A 69 4.26 2.98 8.37
C MET A 69 4.38 2.70 9.87
N ASP A 70 5.51 3.04 10.49
CA ASP A 70 5.72 2.85 11.93
C ASP A 70 4.72 3.66 12.77
N THR A 71 4.45 4.90 12.36
CA THR A 71 3.45 5.76 13.01
C THR A 71 2.05 5.15 12.92
N LEU A 72 1.67 4.66 11.74
CA LEU A 72 0.37 4.04 11.51
C LEU A 72 0.20 2.76 12.33
N GLN A 73 1.24 1.92 12.40
CA GLN A 73 1.26 0.73 13.25
C GLN A 73 1.13 1.08 14.74
N GLY A 74 1.80 2.13 15.20
CA GLY A 74 1.66 2.65 16.55
C GLY A 74 0.21 3.04 16.87
N TRP A 75 -0.44 3.81 15.99
CA TRP A 75 -1.85 4.19 16.16
C TRP A 75 -2.78 2.99 16.18
N ILE A 76 -2.54 1.97 15.35
CA ILE A 76 -3.32 0.73 15.37
C ILE A 76 -3.18 0.05 16.74
N GLY A 77 -1.95 -0.09 17.24
CA GLY A 77 -1.70 -0.70 18.55
C GLY A 77 -2.37 0.07 19.70
N ASP A 78 -2.29 1.40 19.67
CA ASP A 78 -2.97 2.24 20.66
C ASP A 78 -4.48 2.04 20.62
N VAL A 79 -5.09 2.06 19.43
CA VAL A 79 -6.54 1.85 19.23
C VAL A 79 -6.97 0.48 19.76
N GLU A 80 -6.22 -0.58 19.44
CA GLU A 80 -6.49 -1.94 19.95
C GLU A 80 -6.39 -2.00 21.47
N GLY A 81 -5.38 -1.33 22.06
CA GLY A 81 -5.23 -1.21 23.50
C GLY A 81 -6.42 -0.52 24.16
N TRP A 82 -6.92 0.57 23.58
CA TRP A 82 -8.10 1.28 24.08
C TRP A 82 -9.37 0.42 23.98
N ILE A 83 -9.54 -0.36 22.91
CA ILE A 83 -10.69 -1.26 22.77
C ILE A 83 -10.70 -2.29 23.92
N GLU A 84 -9.56 -2.91 24.21
CA GLU A 84 -9.45 -3.89 25.30
C GLU A 84 -9.67 -3.24 26.67
N GLN A 85 -9.11 -2.05 26.91
CA GLN A 85 -9.33 -1.32 28.17
C GLN A 85 -10.80 -0.93 28.38
N LEU A 86 -11.52 -0.54 27.33
CA LEU A 86 -12.91 -0.09 27.45
C LEU A 86 -13.89 -1.26 27.55
N ASN A 87 -13.72 -2.27 26.70
CA ASN A 87 -14.73 -3.30 26.47
C ASN A 87 -14.13 -4.70 26.24
N GLY A 88 -12.91 -4.92 26.70
CA GLY A 88 -12.24 -6.21 26.66
C GLY A 88 -12.93 -7.28 27.50
N LEU A 89 -12.51 -8.52 27.28
CA LEU A 89 -12.98 -9.69 28.03
C LEU A 89 -12.19 -9.90 29.34
N ASP A 90 -11.05 -9.22 29.49
CA ASP A 90 -10.23 -9.29 30.69
C ASP A 90 -10.92 -8.66 31.91
N GLU A 91 -10.53 -9.13 33.10
CA GLU A 91 -11.10 -8.62 34.34
C GLU A 91 -10.74 -7.17 34.66
N GLY A 92 -9.72 -6.62 33.99
CA GLY A 92 -9.32 -5.23 34.09
C GLY A 92 -10.10 -4.26 33.19
N SER A 93 -10.96 -4.75 32.28
CA SER A 93 -11.68 -3.85 31.37
C SER A 93 -12.71 -3.01 32.10
N MET A 94 -12.93 -1.77 31.63
CA MET A 94 -13.80 -0.80 32.27
C MET A 94 -15.23 -1.34 32.38
N ASN A 95 -15.80 -1.88 31.29
CA ASN A 95 -17.13 -2.45 31.34
C ASN A 95 -17.22 -3.70 32.24
N HIS A 96 -16.16 -4.52 32.35
CA HIS A 96 -16.18 -5.65 33.28
C HIS A 96 -16.21 -5.20 34.75
N ILE A 97 -15.34 -4.25 35.11
CA ILE A 97 -15.29 -3.66 36.46
C ILE A 97 -16.62 -3.00 36.80
N LEU A 98 -17.17 -2.20 35.87
CA LEU A 98 -18.46 -1.52 36.06
C LEU A 98 -19.60 -2.53 36.27
N ASN A 99 -19.63 -3.62 35.50
CA ASN A 99 -20.67 -4.64 35.63
C ASN A 99 -20.61 -5.40 36.96
N LYS A 100 -19.41 -5.60 37.52
CA LYS A 100 -19.19 -6.23 38.83
C LYS A 100 -19.39 -5.28 40.02
N ALA A 101 -19.56 -3.98 39.79
CA ALA A 101 -19.65 -3.00 40.87
C ALA A 101 -20.90 -3.15 41.74
N ASP A 102 -20.72 -2.95 43.05
CA ASP A 102 -21.80 -2.92 44.04
C ASP A 102 -22.82 -1.83 43.73
N CYS A 103 -24.11 -2.15 43.89
CA CYS A 103 -25.24 -1.32 43.47
C CYS A 103 -25.31 0.08 44.09
N ASP A 104 -24.66 0.29 45.24
CA ASP A 104 -24.64 1.57 45.98
C ASP A 104 -23.30 2.33 45.83
N SER A 105 -22.46 1.92 44.87
CA SER A 105 -21.18 2.56 44.59
C SER A 105 -21.28 3.59 43.46
N VAL A 106 -20.35 4.54 43.42
CA VAL A 106 -20.22 5.50 42.30
C VAL A 106 -20.00 4.77 40.96
N MET A 107 -19.42 3.57 40.99
CA MET A 107 -19.22 2.74 39.81
C MET A 107 -20.55 2.19 39.26
N ALA A 108 -21.54 1.91 40.12
CA ALA A 108 -22.88 1.53 39.65
C ALA A 108 -23.62 2.69 38.98
N ASP A 109 -23.39 3.93 39.43
CA ASP A 109 -23.93 5.12 38.77
C ASP A 109 -23.27 5.34 37.40
N ILE A 110 -21.94 5.21 37.32
CA ILE A 110 -21.19 5.26 36.05
C ILE A 110 -21.67 4.15 35.11
N ARG A 111 -21.87 2.92 35.60
CA ARG A 111 -22.43 1.83 34.79
C ARG A 111 -23.77 2.24 34.19
N ARG A 112 -24.67 2.82 35.00
CA ARG A 112 -26.02 3.21 34.56
C ARG A 112 -25.99 4.33 33.52
N SER A 113 -25.11 5.33 33.67
CA SER A 113 -25.11 6.50 32.77
C SER A 113 -24.18 6.34 31.56
N GLU A 114 -23.02 5.70 31.72
CA GLU A 114 -21.94 5.71 30.72
C GLU A 114 -21.67 4.37 30.05
N SER A 115 -22.12 3.22 30.57
CA SER A 115 -21.73 1.91 30.00
C SER A 115 -22.06 1.77 28.51
N LYS A 116 -23.22 2.29 28.08
CA LYS A 116 -23.59 2.32 26.65
C LYS A 116 -22.66 3.19 25.82
N LYS A 117 -22.17 4.30 26.38
CA LYS A 117 -21.26 5.22 25.71
C LYS A 117 -19.87 4.59 25.59
N ILE A 118 -19.40 3.92 26.64
CA ILE A 118 -18.15 3.15 26.65
C ILE A 118 -18.17 2.07 25.57
N SER A 119 -19.24 1.27 25.49
CA SER A 119 -19.36 0.24 24.45
C SER A 119 -19.43 0.82 23.03
N ARG A 120 -20.11 1.96 22.84
CA ARG A 120 -20.14 2.65 21.53
C ARG A 120 -18.75 3.14 21.12
N LEU A 121 -18.01 3.77 22.05
CA LEU A 121 -16.65 4.23 21.76
C LEU A 121 -15.74 3.06 21.39
N ALA A 122 -15.83 1.93 22.08
CA ALA A 122 -15.09 0.73 21.71
C ALA A 122 -15.46 0.24 20.29
N GLN A 123 -16.75 0.25 19.93
CA GLN A 123 -17.19 -0.13 18.59
C GLN A 123 -16.69 0.84 17.50
N ASP A 124 -16.76 2.16 17.75
CA ASP A 124 -16.28 3.18 16.84
C ASP A 124 -14.75 3.06 16.64
N LEU A 125 -14.03 2.80 17.73
CA LEU A 125 -12.59 2.50 17.71
C LEU A 125 -12.28 1.22 16.92
N SER A 126 -13.08 0.16 17.04
CA SER A 126 -12.90 -1.05 16.21
C SER A 126 -13.03 -0.73 14.72
N GLY A 127 -14.01 0.09 14.33
CA GLY A 127 -14.17 0.55 12.95
C GLY A 127 -12.99 1.40 12.46
N LEU A 128 -12.48 2.28 13.32
CA LEU A 128 -11.28 3.07 13.02
C LEU A 128 -10.05 2.16 12.86
N GLY A 129 -9.81 1.24 13.80
CA GLY A 129 -8.67 0.32 13.76
C GLY A 129 -8.66 -0.54 12.49
N GLU A 130 -9.83 -1.03 12.07
CA GLU A 130 -9.97 -1.77 10.82
C GLU A 130 -9.66 -0.90 9.60
N SER A 131 -10.14 0.34 9.57
CA SER A 131 -9.83 1.29 8.49
C SER A 131 -8.32 1.58 8.40
N LEU A 132 -7.65 1.78 9.54
CA LEU A 132 -6.20 2.02 9.59
C LEU A 132 -5.40 0.81 9.09
N LYS A 133 -5.79 -0.41 9.48
CA LYS A 133 -5.18 -1.65 8.96
C LYS A 133 -5.35 -1.78 7.46
N GLN A 134 -6.51 -1.42 6.91
CA GLN A 134 -6.73 -1.44 5.46
C GLN A 134 -5.83 -0.44 4.73
N TYR A 135 -5.65 0.78 5.26
CA TYR A 135 -4.70 1.74 4.69
C TYR A 135 -3.26 1.25 4.75
N LEU A 136 -2.86 0.59 5.83
CA LEU A 136 -1.54 -0.03 5.96
C LEU A 136 -1.34 -1.10 4.88
N LEU A 137 -2.31 -2.00 4.69
CA LEU A 137 -2.26 -3.04 3.67
C LEU A 137 -2.17 -2.46 2.25
N GLN A 138 -3.00 -1.44 1.95
CA GLN A 138 -2.96 -0.77 0.64
C GLN A 138 -1.61 -0.08 0.39
N ALA A 139 -1.00 0.49 1.43
CA ALA A 139 0.32 1.11 1.32
C ALA A 139 1.41 0.08 1.05
N GLN A 140 1.34 -1.10 1.67
CA GLN A 140 2.27 -2.22 1.44
C GLN A 140 2.13 -2.77 0.02
N GLN A 141 0.91 -3.07 -0.43
CA GLN A 141 0.66 -3.55 -1.79
C GLN A 141 1.18 -2.60 -2.88
N LYS A 142 1.02 -1.29 -2.69
CA LYS A 142 1.57 -0.29 -3.61
C LYS A 142 3.09 -0.29 -3.65
N LYS A 143 3.74 -0.55 -2.52
CA LYS A 143 5.20 -0.64 -2.46
C LYS A 143 5.67 -1.89 -3.20
N ASP A 144 5.09 -3.04 -2.91
CA ASP A 144 5.46 -4.32 -3.55
C ASP A 144 5.26 -4.25 -5.08
N SER A 145 4.16 -3.61 -5.53
CA SER A 145 3.88 -3.40 -6.95
C SER A 145 4.92 -2.49 -7.65
N ASN A 146 5.46 -1.50 -6.93
CA ASN A 146 6.48 -0.59 -7.45
C ASN A 146 7.90 -1.17 -7.41
N GLU A 147 8.15 -2.21 -6.60
CA GLU A 147 9.43 -2.91 -6.54
C GLU A 147 9.52 -4.06 -7.57
N THR A 148 8.42 -4.40 -8.24
CA THR A 148 8.34 -5.50 -9.24
C THR A 148 8.39 -4.99 -10.70
N ILE A 149 8.64 -3.70 -10.92
CA ILE A 149 8.82 -3.05 -12.24
C ILE A 149 10.20 -2.40 -12.26
#